data_AF-A0A8C6Y1P7-F1
#
_entry.id   AF-A0A8C6Y1P7-F1
#
_cell.length_a   1.000
_cell.length_b   1.000
_cell.length_c   1.000
_cell.angle_alpha   90.00
_cell.angle_beta   90.00
_cell.angle_gamma   90.00
#
_symmetry.space_group_name_H-M   'P 1'
#
loop_
_entity.id
_entity.type
_entity.pdbx_description
1 polymer ?
#
loop_
_entity_poly.entity_id
_entity_poly.type
_entity_poly.pdbx_seq_one_letter_code
_entity_poly.pdbx_strand_id
1 'polypeptide(L)'
;MARSMDFCVFSVLVTGSDRGIGLGLVKRFLELPCPPKWVFATTLDLEGEETKELRELACKHPNLVMLQLDVTNLEGIQAAQKEVQKCVGEGGLTILYNNAGIWLFNTLETENAKDMMHVYSVNTIGTLQMSQAFLPLLKKASQRSPCQGLSCSKAAIINMSSSMGSVEFMTYWVQCQMIGYRCSKAALNILTKCQSLQYSADGIMSVAIHPGSVSTTCNPIELRELVCKYPNLVVLQLDVTNLESIQAALKEVQKCVGEGGLTILINNAGTWAFNDLQTENAKDMMRVYSVDVIGTLQMSQAFLPLLKKAARRSPCQGLSSSKAAIINISSNGGSIELVAYWDQYKIIGYRCAKAALNMLTKCQSLEYPAEGIMSIAIHPGSVETADNPNPEISVEESTQGIMTVLSKLCEEDNGTFVDWLGRPIPW
;
A
#
# COMPACT_ATOMS: atom_id res chain seq x y z
N MET A 1 -26.21 -32.81 -15.17
CA MET A 1 -24.80 -32.41 -15.35
C MET A 1 -24.78 -30.90 -15.54
N ALA A 2 -24.07 -30.14 -14.70
CA ALA A 2 -23.72 -28.76 -15.05
C ALA A 2 -22.66 -28.81 -16.17
N ARG A 3 -22.72 -27.89 -17.14
CA ARG A 3 -21.59 -27.70 -18.05
C ARG A 3 -20.44 -27.10 -17.25
N SER A 4 -19.26 -27.70 -17.39
CA SER A 4 -18.00 -26.99 -17.18
C SER A 4 -18.05 -25.69 -17.98
N MET A 5 -17.78 -24.55 -17.34
CA MET A 5 -17.30 -23.38 -18.08
C MET A 5 -15.82 -23.63 -18.31
N ASP A 6 -15.50 -24.23 -19.46
CA ASP A 6 -14.15 -24.64 -19.78
C ASP A 6 -13.21 -23.42 -19.72
N PHE A 7 -12.17 -23.52 -18.88
CA PHE A 7 -11.23 -22.45 -18.59
C PHE A 7 -10.34 -22.17 -19.81
N CYS A 8 -10.93 -21.49 -20.79
CA CYS A 8 -10.29 -21.13 -22.05
C CYS A 8 -9.66 -19.74 -21.91
N VAL A 9 -8.35 -19.66 -22.09
CA VAL A 9 -7.55 -18.43 -22.01
C VAL A 9 -6.71 -18.37 -23.27
N PHE A 10 -6.82 -17.30 -24.07
CA PHE A 10 -6.08 -17.23 -25.33
C PHE A 10 -4.60 -16.91 -25.12
N SER A 11 -4.29 -16.07 -24.13
CA SER A 11 -2.95 -15.55 -23.86
C SER A 11 -2.78 -15.12 -22.41
N VAL A 12 -1.68 -15.50 -21.76
CA VAL A 12 -1.35 -15.10 -20.38
C VAL A 12 0.09 -14.62 -20.28
N LEU A 13 0.35 -13.60 -19.47
CA LEU A 13 1.69 -13.15 -19.09
C LEU A 13 1.87 -13.25 -17.57
N VAL A 14 2.96 -13.86 -17.12
CA VAL A 14 3.30 -14.03 -15.70
C VAL A 14 4.65 -13.38 -15.40
N THR A 15 4.68 -12.37 -14.53
CA THR A 15 5.93 -11.69 -14.13
C THR A 15 6.65 -12.43 -13.00
N GLY A 16 7.99 -12.50 -13.03
CA GLY A 16 8.78 -13.22 -12.02
C GLY A 16 8.57 -14.73 -12.08
N SER A 17 8.74 -15.30 -13.27
CA SER A 17 8.47 -16.70 -13.61
C SER A 17 9.70 -17.60 -13.62
N ASP A 18 10.85 -17.08 -13.19
CA ASP A 18 12.09 -17.81 -12.97
C ASP A 18 11.93 -18.97 -11.97
N ARG A 19 11.10 -18.79 -10.93
CA ARG A 19 10.92 -19.78 -9.85
C ARG A 19 9.60 -19.65 -9.11
N GLY A 20 9.42 -20.49 -8.08
CA GLY A 20 8.34 -20.37 -7.10
C GLY A 20 6.94 -20.41 -7.73
N ILE A 21 6.06 -19.51 -7.27
CA ILE A 21 4.66 -19.43 -7.73
C ILE A 21 4.59 -19.07 -9.22
N GLY A 22 5.42 -18.16 -9.72
CA GLY A 22 5.42 -17.76 -11.12
C GLY A 22 5.73 -18.91 -12.07
N LEU A 23 6.82 -19.64 -11.81
CA LEU A 23 7.17 -20.85 -12.56
C LEU A 23 6.11 -21.95 -12.42
N GLY A 24 5.53 -22.11 -11.22
CA GLY A 24 4.43 -23.06 -10.98
C GLY A 24 3.18 -22.74 -11.80
N LEU A 25 2.81 -21.47 -11.91
CA LEU A 25 1.71 -20.99 -12.76
C LEU A 25 2.00 -21.26 -14.24
N VAL A 26 3.20 -20.93 -14.73
CA VAL A 26 3.61 -21.20 -16.12
C VAL A 26 3.50 -22.69 -16.46
N LYS A 27 4.00 -23.59 -15.60
CA LYS A 27 3.82 -25.04 -15.76
C LYS A 27 2.33 -25.42 -15.82
N ARG A 28 1.53 -24.99 -14.83
CA ARG A 28 0.09 -25.30 -14.78
C ARG A 28 -0.69 -24.78 -15.99
N PHE A 29 -0.34 -23.62 -16.57
CA PHE A 29 -0.97 -23.12 -17.80
C PHE A 29 -0.62 -23.95 -19.04
N LEU A 30 0.60 -24.50 -19.12
CA LEU A 30 1.03 -25.39 -20.21
C LEU A 30 0.47 -26.81 -20.07
N GLU A 31 0.18 -27.25 -18.85
CA GLU A 31 -0.40 -28.56 -18.51
C GLU A 31 -1.94 -28.60 -18.60
N LEU A 32 -2.62 -27.50 -18.96
CA LEU A 32 -4.08 -27.48 -19.13
C LEU A 32 -4.54 -28.39 -20.28
N PRO A 33 -5.74 -29.00 -20.21
CA PRO A 33 -6.32 -29.76 -21.32
C PRO A 33 -6.51 -28.96 -22.62
N CYS A 34 -6.64 -27.63 -22.50
CA CYS A 34 -6.57 -26.67 -23.59
C CYS A 34 -5.64 -25.53 -23.16
N PRO A 35 -4.32 -25.61 -23.40
CA PRO A 35 -3.37 -24.61 -22.95
C PRO A 35 -3.51 -23.32 -23.76
N PRO A 36 -3.10 -22.15 -23.22
CA PRO A 36 -3.16 -20.90 -23.95
C PRO A 36 -2.34 -20.93 -25.23
N LYS A 37 -2.81 -20.23 -26.27
CA LYS A 37 -2.05 -20.06 -27.53
C LYS A 37 -0.71 -19.38 -27.27
N TRP A 38 -0.65 -18.52 -26.25
CA TRP A 38 0.58 -17.88 -25.80
C TRP A 38 0.68 -17.86 -24.27
N VAL A 39 1.81 -18.32 -23.74
CA VAL A 39 2.21 -18.13 -22.34
C VAL A 39 3.48 -17.29 -22.36
N PHE A 40 3.44 -16.10 -21.78
CA PHE A 40 4.61 -15.22 -21.64
C PHE A 40 5.15 -15.32 -20.21
N ALA A 41 6.40 -15.70 -20.06
CA ALA A 41 7.05 -15.85 -18.77
C ALA A 41 8.21 -14.86 -18.66
N THR A 42 8.15 -13.94 -17.69
CA THR A 42 9.17 -12.89 -17.55
C THR A 42 10.11 -13.13 -16.38
N THR A 43 11.38 -12.77 -16.55
CA THR A 43 12.47 -12.91 -15.57
C THR A 43 13.40 -11.70 -15.63
N LEU A 44 14.15 -11.43 -14.56
CA LEU A 44 15.18 -10.38 -14.56
C LEU A 44 16.39 -10.73 -15.44
N ASP A 45 16.66 -12.03 -15.63
CA ASP A 45 17.83 -12.55 -16.33
C ASP A 45 17.44 -13.82 -17.12
N LEU A 46 17.64 -13.78 -18.45
CA LEU A 46 17.35 -14.91 -19.33
C LEU A 46 18.42 -16.00 -19.31
N GLU A 47 19.66 -15.69 -18.90
CA GLU A 47 20.82 -16.60 -18.94
C GLU A 47 21.16 -17.18 -17.56
N GLY A 48 20.85 -16.46 -16.47
CA GLY A 48 21.06 -16.89 -15.09
C GLY A 48 20.50 -18.28 -14.73
N GLU A 49 21.08 -18.92 -13.71
CA GLU A 49 20.82 -20.34 -13.39
C GLU A 49 19.40 -20.60 -12.86
N GLU A 50 18.78 -19.67 -12.11
CA GLU A 50 17.39 -19.79 -11.65
C GLU A 50 16.43 -19.99 -12.85
N THR A 51 16.66 -19.27 -13.95
CA THR A 51 15.84 -19.30 -15.17
C THR A 51 16.00 -20.61 -15.98
N LYS A 52 16.89 -21.52 -15.60
CA LYS A 52 17.23 -22.75 -16.34
C LYS A 52 16.04 -23.68 -16.60
N GLU A 53 15.21 -23.97 -15.59
CA GLU A 53 14.04 -24.84 -15.80
C GLU A 53 13.02 -24.17 -16.74
N LEU A 54 12.90 -22.83 -16.70
CA LEU A 54 12.06 -22.08 -17.63
C LEU A 54 12.60 -22.15 -19.07
N ARG A 55 13.93 -22.08 -19.28
CA ARG A 55 14.56 -22.34 -20.60
C ARG A 55 14.24 -23.74 -21.11
N GLU A 56 14.39 -24.75 -20.26
CA GLU A 56 14.07 -26.14 -20.62
C GLU A 56 12.60 -26.35 -20.97
N LEU A 57 11.67 -25.63 -20.34
CA LEU A 57 10.26 -25.62 -20.72
C LEU A 57 10.04 -24.94 -22.08
N ALA A 58 10.70 -23.81 -22.35
CA ALA A 58 10.56 -23.09 -23.62
C ALA A 58 11.06 -23.92 -24.82
N CYS A 59 12.13 -24.71 -24.63
CA CYS A 59 12.57 -25.68 -25.65
C CYS A 59 11.56 -26.81 -25.93
N LYS A 60 10.61 -27.07 -25.02
CA LYS A 60 9.59 -28.13 -25.13
C LYS A 60 8.23 -27.60 -25.58
N HIS A 61 7.93 -26.32 -25.33
CA HIS A 61 6.63 -25.69 -25.55
C HIS A 61 6.73 -24.47 -26.47
N PRO A 62 6.44 -24.59 -27.79
CA PRO A 62 6.55 -23.47 -28.73
C PRO A 62 5.52 -22.33 -28.53
N ASN A 63 4.56 -22.51 -27.62
CA ASN A 63 3.65 -21.48 -27.14
C ASN A 63 4.17 -20.74 -25.89
N LEU A 64 5.29 -21.17 -25.28
CA LEU A 64 5.96 -20.46 -24.19
C LEU A 64 7.00 -19.47 -24.76
N VAL A 65 6.82 -18.19 -24.46
CA VAL A 65 7.73 -17.11 -24.85
C VAL A 65 8.37 -16.52 -23.59
N MET A 66 9.70 -16.52 -23.52
CA MET A 66 10.44 -15.93 -22.41
C MET A 66 10.81 -14.48 -22.71
N LEU A 67 10.71 -13.59 -21.72
CA LEU A 67 11.02 -12.17 -21.85
C LEU A 67 11.90 -11.70 -20.68
N GLN A 68 12.99 -10.98 -20.95
CA GLN A 68 13.72 -10.29 -19.90
C GLN A 68 12.99 -9.01 -19.52
N LEU A 69 12.66 -8.84 -18.24
CA LEU A 69 11.84 -7.73 -17.77
C LEU A 69 12.03 -7.48 -16.27
N ASP A 70 12.55 -6.30 -15.95
CA ASP A 70 12.42 -5.69 -14.64
C ASP A 70 11.14 -4.83 -14.61
N VAL A 71 10.24 -5.10 -13.66
CA VAL A 71 8.99 -4.36 -13.49
C VAL A 71 9.18 -2.93 -12.96
N THR A 72 10.39 -2.56 -12.53
CA THR A 72 10.75 -1.17 -12.17
C THR A 72 11.26 -0.37 -13.37
N ASN A 73 11.61 -1.02 -14.48
CA ASN A 73 12.12 -0.38 -15.68
C ASN A 73 10.99 -0.14 -16.70
N LEU A 74 10.47 1.09 -16.72
CA LEU A 74 9.38 1.49 -17.62
C LEU A 74 9.70 1.30 -19.12
N GLU A 75 10.95 1.51 -19.54
CA GLU A 75 11.36 1.28 -20.93
C GLU A 75 11.37 -0.22 -21.27
N GLY A 76 11.84 -1.05 -20.33
CA GLY A 76 11.76 -2.51 -20.41
C GLY A 76 10.32 -3.02 -20.49
N ILE A 77 9.41 -2.47 -19.67
CA ILE A 77 7.97 -2.76 -19.72
C ILE A 77 7.39 -2.42 -21.10
N GLN A 78 7.72 -1.25 -21.65
CA GLN A 78 7.25 -0.84 -22.99
C GLN A 78 7.87 -1.68 -24.12
N ALA A 79 9.08 -2.19 -23.97
CA ALA A 79 9.68 -3.13 -24.91
C ALA A 79 8.98 -4.49 -24.86
N ALA A 80 8.80 -5.06 -23.67
CA ALA A 80 8.09 -6.33 -23.46
C ALA A 80 6.64 -6.26 -24.00
N GLN A 81 5.94 -5.14 -23.79
CA GLN A 81 4.60 -4.90 -24.35
C GLN A 81 4.57 -5.01 -25.87
N LYS A 82 5.57 -4.46 -26.57
CA LYS A 82 5.68 -4.50 -28.03
C LYS A 82 5.94 -5.91 -28.53
N GLU A 83 6.82 -6.68 -27.86
CA GLU A 83 7.06 -8.09 -28.22
C GLU A 83 5.79 -8.95 -28.02
N VAL A 84 5.08 -8.78 -26.92
CA VAL A 84 3.79 -9.46 -26.69
C VAL A 84 2.76 -9.07 -27.75
N GLN A 85 2.67 -7.78 -28.13
CA GLN A 85 1.78 -7.34 -29.21
C GLN A 85 2.09 -8.02 -30.56
N LYS A 86 3.37 -8.26 -30.91
CA LYS A 86 3.73 -9.02 -32.13
C LYS A 86 3.16 -10.43 -32.11
N CYS A 87 3.25 -11.13 -30.98
CA CYS A 87 2.76 -12.50 -30.83
C CYS A 87 1.23 -12.58 -30.80
N VAL A 88 0.55 -11.72 -30.03
CA VAL A 88 -0.92 -11.83 -29.84
C VAL A 88 -1.75 -11.15 -30.93
N GLY A 89 -1.23 -10.12 -31.59
CA GLY A 89 -1.97 -9.33 -32.59
C GLY A 89 -3.29 -8.78 -32.05
N GLU A 90 -4.35 -8.88 -32.85
CA GLU A 90 -5.72 -8.55 -32.43
C GLU A 90 -6.36 -9.59 -31.49
N GLY A 91 -5.63 -10.66 -31.16
CA GLY A 91 -6.04 -11.63 -30.15
C GLY A 91 -6.04 -11.07 -28.72
N GLY A 92 -5.21 -10.05 -28.46
CA GLY A 92 -5.04 -9.39 -27.16
C GLY A 92 -4.28 -10.21 -26.12
N LEU A 93 -4.08 -9.62 -24.93
CA LEU A 93 -3.62 -10.32 -23.72
C LEU A 93 -4.83 -10.67 -22.87
N THR A 94 -5.08 -11.95 -22.59
CA THR A 94 -6.26 -12.38 -21.83
C THR A 94 -6.04 -12.25 -20.33
N ILE A 95 -4.85 -12.61 -19.83
CA ILE A 95 -4.51 -12.49 -18.41
C ILE A 95 -3.14 -11.81 -18.25
N LEU A 96 -3.10 -10.70 -17.51
CA LEU A 96 -1.88 -10.17 -16.92
C LEU A 96 -1.79 -10.66 -15.48
N TYR A 97 -0.73 -11.40 -15.15
CA TYR A 97 -0.49 -12.01 -13.84
C TYR A 97 0.74 -11.35 -13.21
N ASN A 98 0.49 -10.31 -12.40
CA ASN A 98 1.53 -9.56 -11.70
C ASN A 98 1.98 -10.37 -10.47
N ASN A 99 2.90 -11.29 -10.70
CA ASN A 99 3.45 -12.21 -9.69
C ASN A 99 4.79 -11.76 -9.11
N ALA A 100 5.57 -10.96 -9.85
CA ALA A 100 6.85 -10.43 -9.37
C ALA A 100 6.70 -9.68 -8.05
N GLY A 101 7.67 -9.89 -7.14
CA GLY A 101 7.73 -9.19 -5.87
C GLY A 101 8.91 -9.61 -5.01
N ILE A 102 9.25 -8.74 -4.05
CA ILE A 102 10.37 -8.91 -3.10
C ILE A 102 9.91 -8.60 -1.67
N TRP A 103 10.67 -9.11 -0.70
CA TRP A 103 10.53 -8.82 0.73
C TRP A 103 11.91 -8.64 1.36
N LEU A 104 11.96 -7.91 2.49
CA LEU A 104 13.16 -7.69 3.29
C LEU A 104 12.86 -7.94 4.76
N PHE A 105 13.79 -8.56 5.50
CA PHE A 105 13.60 -9.04 6.87
C PHE A 105 13.91 -7.98 7.94
N ASN A 106 13.30 -6.80 7.80
CA ASN A 106 13.47 -5.66 8.72
C ASN A 106 12.38 -5.63 9.80
N THR A 107 12.69 -5.09 10.99
CA THR A 107 11.75 -4.89 12.11
C THR A 107 11.25 -3.45 12.17
N LEU A 108 10.27 -3.16 13.04
CA LEU A 108 9.79 -1.80 13.30
C LEU A 108 10.87 -0.87 13.88
N GLU A 109 11.95 -1.44 14.43
CA GLU A 109 13.13 -0.70 14.89
C GLU A 109 14.23 -0.58 13.81
N THR A 110 14.37 -1.55 12.88
CA THR A 110 15.45 -1.55 11.87
C THR A 110 15.01 -1.15 10.46
N GLU A 111 13.72 -1.03 10.20
CA GLU A 111 13.21 -0.62 8.89
C GLU A 111 13.59 0.82 8.53
N ASN A 112 13.91 1.03 7.26
CA ASN A 112 14.44 2.29 6.76
C ASN A 112 13.82 2.69 5.40
N ALA A 113 13.95 3.97 5.06
CA ALA A 113 13.35 4.55 3.87
C ALA A 113 13.78 3.84 2.57
N LYS A 114 15.07 3.54 2.41
CA LYS A 114 15.64 2.94 1.19
C LYS A 114 15.08 1.55 0.92
N ASP A 115 15.05 0.71 1.94
CA ASP A 115 14.59 -0.68 1.83
C ASP A 115 13.08 -0.72 1.57
N MET A 116 12.29 0.08 2.29
CA MET A 116 10.86 0.23 2.04
C MET A 116 10.57 0.77 0.62
N MET A 117 11.30 1.80 0.16
CA MET A 117 11.21 2.35 -1.20
C MET A 117 11.52 1.31 -2.29
N HIS A 118 12.53 0.46 -2.09
CA HIS A 118 12.85 -0.61 -3.03
C HIS A 118 11.70 -1.63 -3.14
N VAL A 119 11.14 -2.04 -2.00
CA VAL A 119 10.02 -2.99 -1.95
C VAL A 119 8.75 -2.42 -2.61
N TYR A 120 8.41 -1.14 -2.38
CA TYR A 120 7.33 -0.44 -3.10
C TYR A 120 7.50 -0.44 -4.63
N SER A 121 8.72 -0.13 -5.07
CA SER A 121 9.04 0.03 -6.49
C SER A 121 8.70 -1.23 -7.28
N VAL A 122 9.05 -2.41 -6.74
CA VAL A 122 8.71 -3.71 -7.35
C VAL A 122 7.24 -4.07 -7.12
N ASN A 123 6.80 -4.14 -5.85
CA ASN A 123 5.55 -4.82 -5.49
C ASN A 123 4.30 -4.05 -5.91
N THR A 124 4.36 -2.72 -5.87
CA THR A 124 3.19 -1.84 -6.05
C THR A 124 3.28 -1.06 -7.35
N ILE A 125 4.39 -0.34 -7.54
CA ILE A 125 4.56 0.62 -8.64
C ILE A 125 4.78 -0.12 -9.96
N GLY A 126 5.68 -1.10 -9.99
CA GLY A 126 5.86 -1.95 -11.17
C GLY A 126 4.59 -2.70 -11.56
N THR A 127 3.79 -3.15 -10.59
CA THR A 127 2.47 -3.74 -10.85
C THR A 127 1.49 -2.76 -11.50
N LEU A 128 1.47 -1.48 -11.07
CA LEU A 128 0.70 -0.43 -11.74
C LEU A 128 1.20 -0.18 -13.17
N GLN A 129 2.51 -0.02 -13.36
CA GLN A 129 3.12 0.27 -14.67
C GLN A 129 2.93 -0.87 -15.67
N MET A 130 3.04 -2.13 -15.23
CA MET A 130 2.65 -3.31 -16.01
C MET A 130 1.17 -3.25 -16.42
N SER A 131 0.29 -2.92 -15.47
CA SER A 131 -1.15 -2.83 -15.73
C SER A 131 -1.49 -1.72 -16.74
N GLN A 132 -0.83 -0.56 -16.63
CA GLN A 132 -0.97 0.56 -17.57
C GLN A 132 -0.49 0.21 -18.98
N ALA A 133 0.74 -0.29 -19.10
CA ALA A 133 1.34 -0.59 -20.41
C ALA A 133 0.58 -1.69 -21.17
N PHE A 134 0.10 -2.72 -20.47
CA PHE A 134 -0.61 -3.84 -21.08
C PHE A 134 -2.13 -3.61 -21.23
N LEU A 135 -2.68 -2.50 -20.70
CA LEU A 135 -4.11 -2.16 -20.81
C LEU A 135 -4.66 -2.21 -22.25
N PRO A 136 -3.98 -1.69 -23.30
CA PRO A 136 -4.48 -1.80 -24.68
C PRO A 136 -4.65 -3.24 -25.18
N LEU A 137 -3.80 -4.16 -24.71
CA LEU A 137 -3.87 -5.59 -25.06
C LEU A 137 -4.99 -6.30 -24.30
N LEU A 138 -5.23 -5.92 -23.04
CA LEU A 138 -6.35 -6.40 -22.23
C LEU A 138 -7.70 -5.92 -22.81
N LYS A 139 -7.80 -4.67 -23.28
CA LYS A 139 -8.99 -4.15 -23.98
C LYS A 139 -9.29 -4.95 -25.25
N LYS A 140 -8.28 -5.26 -26.09
CA LYS A 140 -8.45 -6.12 -27.28
C LYS A 140 -8.98 -7.52 -26.93
N ALA A 141 -8.45 -8.15 -25.88
CA ALA A 141 -8.94 -9.48 -25.46
C ALA A 141 -10.39 -9.42 -24.95
N SER A 142 -10.72 -8.41 -24.14
CA SER A 142 -12.08 -8.18 -23.62
C SER A 142 -13.11 -8.02 -24.74
N GLN A 143 -12.79 -7.19 -25.74
CA GLN A 143 -13.65 -6.89 -26.90
C GLN A 143 -13.84 -8.12 -27.82
N ARG A 144 -12.83 -9.00 -27.92
CA ARG A 144 -12.87 -10.19 -28.75
C ARG A 144 -13.59 -11.38 -28.10
N SER A 145 -13.70 -11.41 -26.78
CA SER A 145 -14.23 -12.57 -26.05
C SER A 145 -15.77 -12.64 -26.13
N PRO A 146 -16.37 -13.80 -26.44
CA PRO A 146 -17.82 -13.99 -26.39
C PRO A 146 -18.38 -14.06 -24.96
N CYS A 147 -17.53 -14.00 -23.93
CA CYS A 147 -17.95 -14.03 -22.52
C CYS A 147 -18.75 -12.78 -22.14
N GLN A 148 -19.98 -12.98 -21.69
CA GLN A 148 -20.80 -11.95 -21.05
C GLN A 148 -20.31 -11.70 -19.60
N GLY A 149 -20.47 -10.48 -19.10
CA GLY A 149 -19.96 -10.06 -17.78
C GLY A 149 -18.42 -9.92 -17.73
N LEU A 150 -17.89 -10.01 -16.51
CA LEU A 150 -16.46 -10.05 -16.19
C LEU A 150 -16.01 -11.52 -16.00
N SER A 151 -14.83 -11.88 -16.51
CA SER A 151 -14.27 -13.24 -16.36
C SER A 151 -12.76 -13.27 -16.64
N CYS A 152 -12.04 -14.18 -15.99
CA CYS A 152 -10.64 -14.48 -16.32
C CYS A 152 -10.45 -15.08 -17.74
N SER A 153 -11.49 -15.68 -18.32
CA SER A 153 -11.52 -16.11 -19.74
C SER A 153 -11.87 -14.98 -20.73
N LYS A 154 -12.05 -13.74 -20.23
CA LYS A 154 -12.34 -12.56 -21.05
C LYS A 154 -11.14 -11.63 -21.12
N ALA A 155 -10.85 -10.98 -19.99
CA ALA A 155 -9.69 -10.17 -19.77
C ALA A 155 -9.53 -10.01 -18.25
N ALA A 156 -8.35 -10.25 -17.70
CA ALA A 156 -8.10 -10.07 -16.28
C ALA A 156 -6.69 -9.54 -15.95
N ILE A 157 -6.64 -8.76 -14.88
CA ILE A 157 -5.43 -8.43 -14.12
C ILE A 157 -5.50 -9.21 -12.81
N ILE A 158 -4.53 -10.09 -12.59
CA ILE A 158 -4.42 -10.90 -11.38
C ILE A 158 -3.15 -10.44 -10.65
N ASN A 159 -3.34 -9.81 -9.50
CA ASN A 159 -2.25 -9.27 -8.70
C ASN A 159 -1.93 -10.24 -7.55
N MET A 160 -0.66 -10.68 -7.45
CA MET A 160 -0.18 -11.47 -6.33
C MET A 160 -0.02 -10.60 -5.09
N SER A 161 -1.17 -10.39 -4.46
CA SER A 161 -1.32 -9.95 -3.09
C SER A 161 -1.26 -11.15 -2.14
N SER A 162 -2.02 -11.13 -1.02
CA SER A 162 -1.35 -11.29 0.28
C SER A 162 -2.28 -11.35 1.55
N SER A 163 -1.98 -12.16 2.60
CA SER A 163 -2.74 -12.29 3.89
C SER A 163 -2.41 -11.32 5.04
N MET A 164 -1.22 -11.44 5.68
CA MET A 164 -0.63 -10.58 6.75
C MET A 164 -0.86 -9.05 6.62
N GLY A 165 -1.36 -8.59 5.46
CA GLY A 165 -1.63 -7.20 5.04
C GLY A 165 -3.09 -6.86 4.79
N SER A 166 -4.01 -7.80 5.01
CA SER A 166 -5.21 -7.41 5.74
C SER A 166 -4.75 -6.80 7.06
N VAL A 167 -5.17 -5.57 7.35
CA VAL A 167 -4.86 -4.87 8.62
C VAL A 167 -5.42 -5.62 9.83
N GLU A 168 -6.47 -6.41 9.60
CA GLU A 168 -7.12 -7.24 10.59
C GLU A 168 -6.35 -8.55 10.86
N PHE A 169 -5.74 -9.17 9.85
CA PHE A 169 -5.16 -10.52 9.95
C PHE A 169 -3.62 -10.52 10.04
N MET A 170 -3.11 -10.00 11.17
CA MET A 170 -1.68 -9.79 11.49
C MET A 170 -0.86 -11.07 11.74
N THR A 171 -0.88 -11.99 10.78
CA THR A 171 -0.13 -13.26 10.82
C THR A 171 1.40 -13.06 10.91
N TYR A 172 2.04 -14.03 11.55
CA TYR A 172 3.49 -14.19 11.73
C TYR A 172 4.25 -13.01 12.40
N TRP A 173 3.56 -12.08 13.09
CA TRP A 173 4.20 -10.89 13.68
C TRP A 173 5.44 -11.21 14.55
N VAL A 174 5.32 -12.22 15.43
CA VAL A 174 6.37 -12.64 16.37
C VAL A 174 7.56 -13.31 15.67
N GLN A 175 7.34 -13.92 14.50
CA GLN A 175 8.38 -14.63 13.74
C GLN A 175 9.06 -13.71 12.71
N CYS A 176 8.30 -12.83 12.06
CA CYS A 176 8.80 -11.91 11.05
C CYS A 176 7.90 -10.67 10.89
N GLN A 177 8.45 -9.53 11.29
CA GLN A 177 7.80 -8.23 11.09
C GLN A 177 7.85 -7.83 9.60
N MET A 178 9.02 -7.64 8.98
CA MET A 178 9.20 -7.29 7.56
C MET A 178 8.49 -5.99 7.16
N ILE A 179 8.78 -4.85 7.80
CA ILE A 179 7.90 -3.66 7.77
C ILE A 179 7.77 -2.97 6.40
N GLY A 180 8.75 -3.03 5.51
CA GLY A 180 8.65 -2.53 4.14
C GLY A 180 7.89 -3.50 3.24
N TYR A 181 8.04 -4.80 3.50
CA TYR A 181 7.06 -5.77 3.02
C TYR A 181 5.70 -5.48 3.62
N ARG A 182 5.57 -4.97 4.88
CA ARG A 182 4.41 -4.32 5.56
C ARG A 182 4.17 -2.87 5.21
N CYS A 183 4.46 -2.50 3.96
CA CYS A 183 4.05 -1.24 3.37
C CYS A 183 3.64 -1.35 1.89
N SER A 184 3.75 -2.50 1.21
CA SER A 184 3.57 -2.59 -0.27
C SER A 184 2.41 -3.43 -0.84
N LYS A 185 1.93 -4.50 -0.18
CA LYS A 185 0.92 -5.40 -0.76
C LYS A 185 -0.53 -5.12 -0.37
N ALA A 186 -0.82 -4.32 0.65
CA ALA A 186 -2.17 -3.77 0.79
C ALA A 186 -2.36 -2.49 -0.03
N ALA A 187 -1.27 -1.79 -0.38
CA ALA A 187 -1.23 -0.86 -1.49
C ALA A 187 -1.57 -1.59 -2.77
N LEU A 188 -1.03 -2.79 -2.98
CA LEU A 188 -1.49 -3.67 -4.04
C LEU A 188 -2.97 -4.09 -3.86
N ASN A 189 -3.50 -4.37 -2.65
CA ASN A 189 -4.93 -4.65 -2.44
C ASN A 189 -5.83 -3.49 -2.90
N ILE A 190 -5.64 -2.28 -2.36
CA ILE A 190 -6.46 -1.11 -2.68
C ILE A 190 -6.19 -0.62 -4.11
N LEU A 191 -4.97 -0.73 -4.64
CA LEU A 191 -4.68 -0.58 -6.07
C LEU A 191 -5.54 -1.54 -6.90
N THR A 192 -5.64 -2.81 -6.50
CA THR A 192 -6.44 -3.80 -7.24
C THR A 192 -7.94 -3.53 -7.13
N LYS A 193 -8.41 -3.03 -5.99
CA LYS A 193 -9.79 -2.54 -5.82
C LYS A 193 -10.07 -1.32 -6.70
N CYS A 194 -9.13 -0.37 -6.80
CA CYS A 194 -9.21 0.74 -7.75
C CYS A 194 -9.24 0.23 -9.20
N GLN A 195 -8.39 -0.74 -9.55
CA GLN A 195 -8.34 -1.35 -10.88
C GLN A 195 -9.64 -2.07 -11.23
N SER A 196 -10.25 -2.79 -10.27
CA SER A 196 -11.51 -3.48 -10.50
C SER A 196 -12.66 -2.52 -10.74
N LEU A 197 -12.68 -1.37 -10.05
CA LEU A 197 -13.65 -0.31 -10.30
C LEU A 197 -13.42 0.34 -11.67
N GLN A 198 -12.20 0.81 -11.97
CA GLN A 198 -11.90 1.55 -13.21
C GLN A 198 -12.00 0.70 -14.48
N TYR A 199 -11.41 -0.50 -14.48
CA TYR A 199 -11.27 -1.34 -15.68
C TYR A 199 -12.45 -2.29 -15.92
N SER A 200 -13.41 -2.38 -14.97
CA SER A 200 -14.68 -3.10 -15.19
C SER A 200 -15.49 -2.53 -16.37
N ALA A 201 -15.41 -1.22 -16.62
CA ALA A 201 -16.04 -0.56 -17.76
C ALA A 201 -15.48 -1.04 -19.11
N ASP A 202 -14.21 -1.44 -19.15
CA ASP A 202 -13.58 -2.09 -20.32
C ASP A 202 -13.85 -3.61 -20.37
N GLY A 203 -14.64 -4.15 -19.45
CA GLY A 203 -14.89 -5.58 -19.31
C GLY A 203 -13.71 -6.38 -18.72
N ILE A 204 -12.71 -5.71 -18.15
CA ILE A 204 -11.51 -6.32 -17.57
C ILE A 204 -11.74 -6.56 -16.09
N MET A 205 -11.60 -7.80 -15.64
CA MET A 205 -11.67 -8.15 -14.23
C MET A 205 -10.34 -7.83 -13.54
N SER A 206 -10.34 -7.24 -12.34
CA SER A 206 -9.11 -7.11 -11.54
C SER A 206 -9.30 -7.74 -10.16
N VAL A 207 -8.40 -8.65 -9.79
CA VAL A 207 -8.50 -9.42 -8.54
C VAL A 207 -7.14 -9.51 -7.84
N ALA A 208 -7.16 -9.28 -6.53
CA ALA A 208 -6.03 -9.52 -5.64
C ALA A 208 -6.18 -10.92 -5.07
N ILE A 209 -5.14 -11.76 -5.21
CA ILE A 209 -5.11 -13.13 -4.68
C ILE A 209 -3.92 -13.31 -3.74
N HIS A 210 -4.04 -14.20 -2.76
CA HIS A 210 -3.18 -14.21 -1.56
C HIS A 210 -2.38 -15.51 -1.35
N PRO A 211 -1.07 -15.39 -1.00
CA PRO A 211 -0.36 -16.30 -0.12
C PRO A 211 0.38 -15.63 1.08
N GLY A 212 0.95 -14.40 0.98
CA GLY A 212 1.70 -13.62 2.02
C GLY A 212 2.11 -12.18 1.58
N SER A 213 2.52 -11.24 2.48
CA SER A 213 2.03 -9.80 2.41
C SER A 213 2.94 -8.59 2.13
N VAL A 214 2.69 -7.30 2.47
CA VAL A 214 1.87 -6.66 3.53
C VAL A 214 1.66 -5.09 3.24
N SER A 215 0.57 -4.36 3.61
CA SER A 215 0.39 -2.83 3.75
C SER A 215 0.65 -1.71 2.65
N THR A 216 0.71 -0.36 2.96
CA THR A 216 0.21 0.91 2.23
C THR A 216 0.85 2.35 2.67
N THR A 217 0.40 3.64 2.38
CA THR A 217 0.87 5.02 2.99
C THR A 217 0.75 6.53 2.38
N CYS A 218 0.38 7.66 3.13
CA CYS A 218 0.49 9.20 2.95
C CYS A 218 -0.64 10.39 2.85
N ASN A 219 -0.36 11.75 3.11
CA ASN A 219 -1.33 12.91 3.53
C ASN A 219 -1.15 14.53 3.25
N PRO A 220 -1.07 15.63 4.14
CA PRO A 220 -1.35 17.11 3.82
C PRO A 220 -0.47 18.30 4.50
N ILE A 221 -0.80 19.64 4.40
CA ILE A 221 -0.07 20.82 5.08
C ILE A 221 -0.78 22.22 5.32
N GLU A 222 -0.48 22.95 6.45
CA GLU A 222 -0.23 24.44 6.68
C GLU A 222 -0.31 24.84 8.20
N LEU A 223 0.37 25.91 8.73
CA LEU A 223 0.44 26.15 10.21
C LEU A 223 0.89 27.52 10.85
N ARG A 224 1.25 28.61 10.15
CA ARG A 224 2.20 29.61 10.72
C ARG A 224 1.72 30.60 11.80
N GLU A 225 0.44 30.94 11.93
CA GLU A 225 0.02 32.17 12.66
C GLU A 225 -0.09 32.05 14.20
N LEU A 226 -0.15 30.83 14.74
CA LEU A 226 -0.59 30.58 16.12
C LEU A 226 0.41 31.00 17.23
N VAL A 227 1.68 31.20 16.89
CA VAL A 227 2.80 31.32 17.87
C VAL A 227 2.61 32.47 18.87
N CYS A 228 2.16 33.63 18.40
CA CYS A 228 2.04 34.84 19.23
C CYS A 228 0.94 34.77 20.30
N LYS A 229 0.05 33.77 20.25
CA LYS A 229 -1.13 33.66 21.13
C LYS A 229 -0.91 32.74 22.34
N TYR A 230 0.05 31.81 22.27
CA TYR A 230 0.21 30.76 23.27
C TYR A 230 1.69 30.62 23.67
N PRO A 231 2.12 31.08 24.86
CA PRO A 231 3.54 31.07 25.26
C PRO A 231 4.10 29.66 25.51
N ASN A 232 3.25 28.63 25.54
CA ASN A 232 3.59 27.22 25.61
C ASN A 232 3.59 26.52 24.23
N LEU A 233 3.30 27.23 23.13
CA LEU A 233 3.37 26.70 21.77
C LEU A 233 4.78 26.92 21.20
N VAL A 234 5.53 25.83 21.06
CA VAL A 234 6.83 25.84 20.37
C VAL A 234 6.63 25.35 18.95
N VAL A 235 6.79 26.24 17.97
CA VAL A 235 6.81 25.85 16.54
C VAL A 235 8.22 25.46 16.14
N LEU A 236 8.34 24.28 15.53
CA LEU A 236 9.59 23.70 15.04
C LEU A 236 9.48 23.52 13.53
N GLN A 237 10.55 23.80 12.79
CA GLN A 237 10.65 23.40 11.39
C GLN A 237 10.95 21.90 11.33
N LEU A 238 10.00 21.13 10.78
CA LEU A 238 10.07 19.69 10.69
C LEU A 238 9.66 19.24 9.28
N ASP A 239 10.59 18.60 8.59
CA ASP A 239 10.33 17.77 7.42
C ASP A 239 10.44 16.30 7.86
N VAL A 240 9.30 15.59 7.88
CA VAL A 240 9.25 14.20 8.30
C VAL A 240 9.87 13.23 7.29
N THR A 241 10.22 13.66 6.08
CA THR A 241 11.02 12.84 5.14
C THR A 241 12.53 12.95 5.40
N ASN A 242 12.96 13.90 6.25
CA ASN A 242 14.36 14.22 6.49
C ASN A 242 14.77 13.85 7.92
N LEU A 243 15.56 12.79 8.06
CA LEU A 243 16.01 12.29 9.36
C LEU A 243 16.82 13.33 10.17
N GLU A 244 17.57 14.22 9.53
CA GLU A 244 18.28 15.30 10.24
C GLU A 244 17.30 16.34 10.80
N SER A 245 16.24 16.65 10.06
CA SER A 245 15.16 17.53 10.53
C SER A 245 14.38 16.93 11.70
N ILE A 246 14.06 15.63 11.63
CA ILE A 246 13.47 14.86 12.75
C ILE A 246 14.39 14.92 13.98
N GLN A 247 15.69 14.68 13.81
CA GLN A 247 16.67 14.68 14.90
C GLN A 247 16.94 16.09 15.46
N ALA A 248 16.75 17.15 14.67
CA ALA A 248 16.77 18.53 15.16
C ALA A 248 15.52 18.83 16.00
N ALA A 249 14.32 18.50 15.50
CA ALA A 249 13.07 18.69 16.21
C ALA A 249 13.04 17.90 17.54
N LEU A 250 13.53 16.66 17.55
CA LEU A 250 13.66 15.83 18.75
C LEU A 250 14.49 16.51 19.84
N LYS A 251 15.63 17.12 19.49
CA LYS A 251 16.50 17.83 20.44
C LYS A 251 15.82 19.03 21.06
N GLU A 252 15.04 19.80 20.30
CA GLU A 252 14.30 20.94 20.84
C GLU A 252 13.14 20.49 21.74
N VAL A 253 12.32 19.51 21.32
CA VAL A 253 11.27 18.95 22.18
C VAL A 253 11.85 18.36 23.47
N GLN A 254 13.00 17.67 23.40
CA GLN A 254 13.67 17.12 24.57
C GLN A 254 14.10 18.22 25.57
N LYS A 255 14.52 19.41 25.12
CA LYS A 255 14.77 20.55 26.04
C LYS A 255 13.49 21.03 26.70
N CYS A 256 12.38 21.10 25.96
CA CYS A 256 11.10 21.58 26.46
C CYS A 256 10.45 20.62 27.47
N VAL A 257 10.50 19.30 27.23
CA VAL A 257 9.86 18.30 28.10
C VAL A 257 10.77 17.69 29.17
N GLY A 258 12.09 17.70 28.94
CA GLY A 258 13.10 17.25 29.90
C GLY A 258 12.87 15.85 30.48
N GLU A 259 12.64 15.79 31.80
CA GLU A 259 12.32 14.55 32.50
C GLU A 259 10.84 14.14 32.41
N GLY A 260 9.94 14.99 31.90
CA GLY A 260 8.52 14.67 31.72
C GLY A 260 8.25 13.66 30.61
N GLY A 261 9.04 13.71 29.53
CA GLY A 261 8.75 12.96 28.31
C GLY A 261 7.65 13.59 27.46
N LEU A 262 7.34 12.98 26.31
CA LEU A 262 6.28 13.42 25.41
C LEU A 262 5.07 12.49 25.61
N THR A 263 3.93 13.03 26.04
CA THR A 263 2.73 12.22 26.30
C THR A 263 2.01 11.81 25.02
N ILE A 264 1.91 12.69 24.02
CA ILE A 264 1.21 12.41 22.76
C ILE A 264 2.05 12.86 21.58
N LEU A 265 2.29 11.96 20.64
CA LEU A 265 2.80 12.26 19.30
C LEU A 265 1.63 12.18 18.32
N ILE A 266 1.32 13.28 17.60
CA ILE A 266 0.29 13.28 16.56
C ILE A 266 0.97 13.37 15.18
N ASN A 267 0.97 12.26 14.45
CA ASN A 267 1.46 12.18 13.08
C ASN A 267 0.36 12.68 12.12
N ASN A 268 0.33 14.01 11.92
CA ASN A 268 -0.62 14.71 11.04
C ASN A 268 -0.06 15.06 9.65
N ALA A 269 1.27 15.13 9.50
CA ALA A 269 1.95 15.55 8.27
C ALA A 269 1.66 14.62 7.07
N GLY A 270 1.91 15.09 5.85
CA GLY A 270 1.85 14.25 4.66
C GLY A 270 2.01 14.96 3.32
N THR A 271 1.75 14.24 2.22
CA THR A 271 1.48 14.83 0.89
C THR A 271 0.63 13.88 0.02
N TRP A 272 -0.26 14.41 -0.86
CA TRP A 272 -1.16 13.63 -1.74
C TRP A 272 -1.04 13.98 -3.24
N ALA A 273 -1.82 13.29 -4.10
CA ALA A 273 -1.82 13.48 -5.56
C ALA A 273 -3.20 13.19 -6.18
N PHE A 274 -3.65 14.05 -7.10
CA PHE A 274 -4.85 13.83 -7.94
C PHE A 274 -4.46 13.11 -9.23
N ASN A 275 -4.37 11.79 -9.14
CA ASN A 275 -4.10 10.90 -10.28
C ASN A 275 -5.14 9.78 -10.36
N ASP A 276 -5.52 9.40 -11.58
CA ASP A 276 -6.27 8.18 -11.88
C ASP A 276 -5.31 7.02 -12.20
N LEU A 277 -5.82 5.82 -12.51
CA LEU A 277 -4.96 4.67 -12.79
C LEU A 277 -4.16 4.74 -14.10
N GLN A 278 -4.44 5.71 -14.97
CA GLN A 278 -3.75 5.95 -16.23
C GLN A 278 -2.73 7.10 -16.09
N THR A 279 -2.94 8.07 -15.19
CA THR A 279 -1.99 9.17 -14.90
C THR A 279 -1.08 8.92 -13.70
N GLU A 280 -1.46 8.01 -12.79
CA GLU A 280 -0.67 7.72 -11.59
C GLU A 280 0.70 7.15 -11.93
N ASN A 281 1.73 7.60 -11.19
CA ASN A 281 3.11 7.38 -11.57
C ASN A 281 4.01 7.15 -10.34
N ALA A 282 5.17 6.53 -10.60
CA ALA A 282 6.15 6.17 -9.58
C ALA A 282 6.59 7.36 -8.71
N LYS A 283 6.81 8.53 -9.31
CA LYS A 283 7.31 9.73 -8.61
C LYS A 283 6.27 10.25 -7.62
N ASP A 284 5.01 10.35 -8.03
CA ASP A 284 3.95 10.81 -7.14
C ASP A 284 3.64 9.78 -6.06
N MET A 285 3.49 8.49 -6.37
CA MET A 285 3.30 7.46 -5.35
C MET A 285 4.44 7.46 -4.31
N MET A 286 5.70 7.61 -4.72
CA MET A 286 6.85 7.63 -3.81
C MET A 286 6.97 8.94 -3.02
N ARG A 287 6.68 10.09 -3.65
CA ARG A 287 6.56 11.39 -2.98
C ARG A 287 5.51 11.32 -1.88
N VAL A 288 4.36 10.70 -2.20
CA VAL A 288 3.30 10.35 -1.26
C VAL A 288 3.92 9.46 -0.17
N TYR A 289 4.23 8.18 -0.40
CA TYR A 289 4.76 7.21 0.60
C TYR A 289 5.87 7.70 1.54
N SER A 290 6.69 8.65 1.12
CA SER A 290 7.76 9.22 1.94
C SER A 290 7.27 9.90 3.22
N VAL A 291 6.12 10.59 3.22
CA VAL A 291 5.81 11.57 4.27
C VAL A 291 5.14 10.95 5.52
N ASP A 292 4.10 10.13 5.38
CA ASP A 292 3.37 9.49 6.50
C ASP A 292 3.03 7.99 6.30
N VAL A 293 3.99 7.25 5.73
CA VAL A 293 4.46 5.99 6.34
C VAL A 293 5.87 6.17 6.81
N ILE A 294 6.79 6.47 5.88
CA ILE A 294 8.22 6.50 6.18
C ILE A 294 8.48 7.58 7.23
N GLY A 295 8.03 8.82 7.00
CA GLY A 295 8.16 9.88 7.98
C GLY A 295 7.35 9.69 9.26
N THR A 296 6.19 9.04 9.21
CA THR A 296 5.43 8.68 10.43
C THR A 296 6.17 7.62 11.27
N LEU A 297 6.73 6.60 10.63
CA LEU A 297 7.56 5.58 11.26
C LEU A 297 8.81 6.22 11.87
N GLN A 298 9.52 7.06 11.10
CA GLN A 298 10.74 7.73 11.57
C GLN A 298 10.46 8.72 12.71
N MET A 299 9.36 9.47 12.67
CA MET A 299 8.89 10.29 13.81
C MET A 299 8.59 9.41 15.03
N SER A 300 7.87 8.30 14.84
CA SER A 300 7.52 7.38 15.91
C SER A 300 8.77 6.75 16.56
N GLN A 301 9.72 6.27 15.75
CA GLN A 301 11.02 5.75 16.17
C GLN A 301 11.84 6.80 16.95
N ALA A 302 11.99 8.01 16.39
CA ALA A 302 12.84 9.06 16.95
C ALA A 302 12.30 9.60 18.28
N PHE A 303 10.98 9.75 18.41
CA PHE A 303 10.33 10.26 19.63
C PHE A 303 9.98 9.16 20.64
N LEU A 304 10.15 7.88 20.30
CA LEU A 304 9.93 6.74 21.18
C LEU A 304 10.63 6.85 22.55
N PRO A 305 11.89 7.33 22.69
CA PRO A 305 12.52 7.51 24.00
C PRO A 305 11.79 8.52 24.90
N LEU A 306 11.15 9.54 24.33
CA LEU A 306 10.35 10.52 25.08
C LEU A 306 8.97 9.97 25.45
N LEU A 307 8.36 9.16 24.59
CA LEU A 307 7.10 8.45 24.86
C LEU A 307 7.28 7.40 25.99
N LYS A 308 8.34 6.57 25.91
CA LYS A 308 8.73 5.62 26.98
C LYS A 308 8.93 6.33 28.33
N LYS A 309 9.46 7.57 28.30
CA LYS A 309 9.70 8.39 29.51
C LYS A 309 8.40 8.90 30.14
N ALA A 310 7.43 9.35 29.34
CA ALA A 310 6.10 9.73 29.81
C ALA A 310 5.33 8.52 30.36
N ALA A 311 5.32 7.42 29.62
CA ALA A 311 4.61 6.18 30.00
C ALA A 311 5.02 5.65 31.38
N ARG A 312 6.33 5.66 31.67
CA ARG A 312 6.92 5.21 32.95
C ARG A 312 6.67 6.17 34.13
N ARG A 313 6.29 7.42 33.86
CA ARG A 313 6.01 8.45 34.88
C ARG A 313 4.53 8.66 35.17
N SER A 314 3.64 8.28 34.24
CA SER A 314 2.21 8.49 34.41
C SER A 314 1.64 7.57 35.51
N PRO A 315 0.75 8.07 36.39
CA PRO A 315 0.05 7.24 37.37
C PRO A 315 -1.05 6.36 36.75
N CYS A 316 -1.34 6.52 35.44
CA CYS A 316 -2.36 5.76 34.74
C CYS A 316 -2.02 4.26 34.66
N GLN A 317 -2.90 3.42 35.18
CA GLN A 317 -2.89 1.98 34.95
C GLN A 317 -3.38 1.67 33.52
N GLY A 318 -3.02 0.51 32.98
CA GLY A 318 -3.32 0.13 31.60
C GLY A 318 -2.68 1.04 30.54
N LEU A 319 -3.30 1.12 29.37
CA LEU A 319 -2.99 2.07 28.29
C LEU A 319 -3.98 3.25 28.24
N SER A 320 -3.50 4.44 27.90
CA SER A 320 -4.34 5.64 27.64
C SER A 320 -3.56 6.75 26.93
N SER A 321 -4.29 7.63 26.23
CA SER A 321 -3.78 8.91 25.72
C SER A 321 -3.15 9.81 26.80
N SER A 322 -3.63 9.71 28.04
CA SER A 322 -3.08 10.45 29.20
C SER A 322 -1.81 9.83 29.79
N LYS A 323 -1.30 8.76 29.19
CA LYS A 323 -0.09 8.03 29.61
C LYS A 323 1.03 8.18 28.59
N ALA A 324 0.83 7.57 27.43
CA ALA A 324 1.64 7.77 26.24
C ALA A 324 0.87 7.26 25.01
N ALA A 325 0.81 8.05 23.94
CA ALA A 325 0.10 7.66 22.72
C ALA A 325 0.77 8.16 21.44
N ILE A 326 0.66 7.34 20.39
CA ILE A 326 0.92 7.73 19.01
C ILE A 326 -0.44 7.81 18.29
N ILE A 327 -0.80 9.00 17.84
CA ILE A 327 -2.05 9.28 17.12
C ILE A 327 -1.71 9.50 15.66
N ASN A 328 -2.27 8.67 14.80
CA ASN A 328 -1.93 8.62 13.39
C ASN A 328 -3.13 9.12 12.57
N ILE A 329 -3.04 10.32 11.99
CA ILE A 329 -4.17 10.95 11.30
C ILE A 329 -4.34 10.30 9.92
N SER A 330 -5.31 9.39 9.79
CA SER A 330 -5.57 8.58 8.60
C SER A 330 -6.77 9.13 7.79
N SER A 331 -7.36 8.32 6.91
CA SER A 331 -8.54 8.73 6.13
C SER A 331 -9.42 7.54 5.73
N ASN A 332 -10.74 7.76 5.62
CA ASN A 332 -11.68 6.79 5.07
C ASN A 332 -11.37 6.41 3.60
N GLY A 333 -10.60 7.24 2.87
CA GLY A 333 -10.02 6.88 1.58
C GLY A 333 -9.03 5.70 1.65
N GLY A 334 -8.52 5.41 2.84
CA GLY A 334 -7.71 4.24 3.19
C GLY A 334 -8.47 3.10 3.87
N SER A 335 -9.81 3.10 3.81
CA SER A 335 -10.61 1.90 4.08
C SER A 335 -10.71 1.08 2.80
N ILE A 336 -10.27 -0.17 2.84
CA ILE A 336 -10.38 -1.15 1.74
C ILE A 336 -11.85 -1.57 1.55
N GLU A 337 -12.63 -1.62 2.62
CA GLU A 337 -14.08 -1.87 2.54
C GLU A 337 -14.83 -0.69 1.90
N LEU A 338 -14.70 0.53 2.46
CA LEU A 338 -15.54 1.67 2.07
C LEU A 338 -15.12 2.34 0.75
N VAL A 339 -13.81 2.53 0.52
CA VAL A 339 -13.26 3.26 -0.64
C VAL A 339 -13.96 4.61 -0.88
N ALA A 340 -14.25 5.35 0.19
CA ALA A 340 -15.15 6.51 0.19
C ALA A 340 -14.82 7.56 -0.89
N TYR A 341 -15.84 8.20 -1.47
CA TYR A 341 -15.76 9.24 -2.51
C TYR A 341 -15.12 8.81 -3.85
N TRP A 342 -15.08 7.51 -4.16
CA TRP A 342 -14.48 7.01 -5.40
C TRP A 342 -14.96 7.75 -6.67
N ASP A 343 -16.26 8.01 -6.78
CA ASP A 343 -16.85 8.64 -7.98
C ASP A 343 -16.74 10.18 -8.01
N GLN A 344 -16.29 10.80 -6.92
CA GLN A 344 -16.01 12.24 -6.87
C GLN A 344 -14.58 12.56 -7.31
N TYR A 345 -13.58 11.81 -6.81
CA TYR A 345 -12.17 12.05 -7.15
C TYR A 345 -11.31 10.78 -7.06
N LYS A 346 -10.45 10.62 -8.08
CA LYS A 346 -9.41 9.59 -8.12
C LYS A 346 -8.13 10.18 -7.53
N ILE A 347 -7.65 9.53 -6.47
CA ILE A 347 -6.45 9.89 -5.72
C ILE A 347 -5.70 8.59 -5.40
N ILE A 348 -5.28 7.85 -6.44
CA ILE A 348 -4.81 6.45 -6.30
C ILE A 348 -3.67 6.35 -5.28
N GLY A 349 -2.64 7.18 -5.42
CA GLY A 349 -1.54 7.31 -4.48
C GLY A 349 -2.02 7.55 -3.06
N TYR A 350 -3.11 8.31 -2.84
CA TYR A 350 -3.71 8.57 -1.52
C TYR A 350 -4.63 7.43 -0.97
N ARG A 351 -5.04 6.46 -1.80
CA ARG A 351 -5.81 5.29 -1.34
C ARG A 351 -4.89 4.11 -1.07
N CYS A 352 -3.99 3.86 -2.02
CA CYS A 352 -2.72 3.16 -1.79
C CYS A 352 -1.91 3.83 -0.68
N ALA A 353 -2.24 5.07 -0.33
CA ALA A 353 -1.92 5.61 0.96
C ALA A 353 -2.76 4.99 2.08
N LYS A 354 -3.84 5.64 2.51
CA LYS A 354 -4.21 5.68 3.95
C LYS A 354 -4.41 4.33 4.67
N ALA A 355 -4.65 3.25 3.94
CA ALA A 355 -4.78 1.87 4.45
C ALA A 355 -3.54 1.27 5.15
N ALA A 356 -2.42 1.98 5.35
CA ALA A 356 -1.35 1.52 6.26
C ALA A 356 -0.67 2.54 7.15
N LEU A 357 -1.19 3.75 7.24
CA LEU A 357 -1.10 4.46 8.49
C LEU A 357 -2.01 3.71 9.46
N ASN A 358 -3.10 3.13 8.93
CA ASN A 358 -3.90 2.04 9.49
C ASN A 358 -3.06 0.81 9.95
N MET A 359 -2.39 0.09 9.06
CA MET A 359 -1.49 -1.01 9.44
C MET A 359 -0.29 -0.60 10.30
N LEU A 360 0.42 0.50 10.01
CA LEU A 360 1.54 0.95 10.82
C LEU A 360 1.06 1.25 12.25
N THR A 361 -0.12 1.85 12.40
CA THR A 361 -0.83 1.92 13.69
C THR A 361 -1.02 0.53 14.28
N LYS A 362 -1.50 -0.45 13.52
CA LYS A 362 -1.72 -1.80 14.04
C LYS A 362 -0.42 -2.48 14.49
N CYS A 363 0.66 -2.38 13.72
CA CYS A 363 2.01 -2.77 14.09
C CYS A 363 2.45 -2.11 15.41
N GLN A 364 2.36 -0.77 15.50
CA GLN A 364 2.72 0.00 16.69
C GLN A 364 1.87 -0.37 17.92
N SER A 365 0.58 -0.62 17.71
CA SER A 365 -0.37 -1.04 18.76
C SER A 365 -0.14 -2.45 19.29
N LEU A 366 0.64 -3.27 18.57
CA LEU A 366 1.05 -4.61 19.01
C LEU A 366 2.46 -4.60 19.65
N GLU A 367 3.34 -3.69 19.19
CA GLU A 367 4.73 -3.60 19.66
C GLU A 367 4.87 -2.76 20.94
N TYR A 368 4.27 -1.56 20.98
CA TYR A 368 4.52 -0.58 22.02
C TYR A 368 3.69 -0.70 23.33
N PRO A 369 2.63 -1.53 23.47
CA PRO A 369 1.98 -1.77 24.77
C PRO A 369 2.92 -2.22 25.88
N ALA A 370 3.97 -2.99 25.54
CA ALA A 370 4.98 -3.47 26.50
C ALA A 370 5.76 -2.33 27.19
N GLU A 371 5.76 -1.13 26.60
CA GLU A 371 6.36 0.09 27.15
C GLU A 371 5.30 1.09 27.67
N GLY A 372 4.02 0.68 27.71
CA GLY A 372 2.91 1.48 28.21
C GLY A 372 2.40 2.55 27.24
N ILE A 373 2.64 2.39 25.94
CA ILE A 373 2.29 3.34 24.88
C ILE A 373 1.20 2.73 23.99
N MET A 374 0.11 3.46 23.74
CA MET A 374 -0.93 3.03 22.78
C MET A 374 -0.71 3.61 21.38
N SER A 375 -1.38 3.06 20.37
CA SER A 375 -1.40 3.63 19.02
C SER A 375 -2.78 3.49 18.37
N ILE A 376 -3.28 4.56 17.74
CA ILE A 376 -4.61 4.60 17.10
C ILE A 376 -4.59 5.41 15.80
N ALA A 377 -5.41 5.01 14.82
CA ALA A 377 -5.64 5.74 13.59
C ALA A 377 -6.94 6.55 13.68
N ILE A 378 -6.92 7.83 13.31
CA ILE A 378 -8.12 8.69 13.32
C ILE A 378 -8.31 9.32 11.94
N HIS A 379 -9.46 9.11 11.31
CA HIS A 379 -9.89 9.87 10.14
C HIS A 379 -10.54 11.19 10.59
N PRO A 380 -10.04 12.36 10.17
CA PRO A 380 -10.50 13.65 10.67
C PRO A 380 -11.88 14.09 10.11
N GLY A 381 -12.52 13.30 9.25
CA GLY A 381 -13.66 13.72 8.42
C GLY A 381 -13.21 14.32 7.07
N SER A 382 -14.16 14.76 6.24
CA SER A 382 -13.84 15.60 5.08
C SER A 382 -13.80 17.06 5.53
N VAL A 383 -12.62 17.53 5.96
CA VAL A 383 -12.44 18.81 6.64
C VAL A 383 -12.24 19.97 5.65
N GLU A 384 -12.78 21.14 5.94
CA GLU A 384 -12.52 22.40 5.22
C GLU A 384 -11.06 22.85 5.35
N THR A 385 -10.19 22.33 4.48
CA THR A 385 -8.79 22.73 4.33
C THR A 385 -8.53 23.20 2.90
N ALA A 386 -7.49 24.01 2.69
CA ALA A 386 -7.18 24.65 1.41
C ALA A 386 -7.00 23.67 0.23
N ASP A 387 -6.63 22.41 0.51
CA ASP A 387 -6.47 21.37 -0.51
C ASP A 387 -7.75 20.54 -0.77
N ASN A 388 -8.75 20.56 0.13
CA ASN A 388 -9.91 19.66 0.03
C ASN A 388 -10.97 20.20 -0.95
N PRO A 389 -11.27 19.50 -2.06
CA PRO A 389 -12.26 19.99 -3.03
C PRO A 389 -13.72 19.89 -2.55
N ASN A 390 -14.04 18.97 -1.63
CA ASN A 390 -15.41 18.68 -1.18
C ASN A 390 -15.47 18.52 0.37
N PRO A 391 -15.32 19.61 1.15
CA PRO A 391 -15.46 19.54 2.60
C PRO A 391 -16.92 19.30 3.03
N GLU A 392 -17.07 18.56 4.12
CA GLU A 392 -18.35 18.24 4.78
C GLU A 392 -18.46 18.86 6.18
N ILE A 393 -17.33 19.18 6.83
CA ILE A 393 -17.24 19.76 8.18
C ILE A 393 -16.12 20.80 8.28
N SER A 394 -16.24 21.73 9.23
CA SER A 394 -15.21 22.72 9.53
C SER A 394 -13.98 22.13 10.26
N VAL A 395 -12.88 22.88 10.27
CA VAL A 395 -11.68 22.55 11.06
C VAL A 395 -12.01 22.53 12.55
N GLU A 396 -12.82 23.46 13.02
CA GLU A 396 -13.28 23.57 14.41
C GLU A 396 -14.09 22.34 14.83
N GLU A 397 -15.04 21.87 14.03
CA GLU A 397 -15.82 20.65 14.33
C GLU A 397 -14.92 19.41 14.36
N SER A 398 -14.08 19.24 13.34
CA SER A 398 -13.13 18.11 13.25
C SER A 398 -12.20 18.07 14.46
N THR A 399 -11.54 19.19 14.77
CA THR A 399 -10.58 19.25 15.88
C THR A 399 -11.24 19.14 17.24
N GLN A 400 -12.44 19.73 17.45
CA GLN A 400 -13.19 19.59 18.70
C GLN A 400 -13.69 18.14 18.91
N GLY A 401 -14.07 17.44 17.84
CA GLY A 401 -14.36 16.00 17.89
C GLY A 401 -13.12 15.17 18.22
N ILE A 402 -12.01 15.36 17.49
CA ILE A 402 -10.74 14.67 17.75
C ILE A 402 -10.29 14.87 19.20
N MET A 403 -10.33 16.09 19.74
CA MET A 403 -10.00 16.35 21.15
C MET A 403 -10.96 15.61 22.12
N THR A 404 -12.23 15.46 21.75
CA THR A 404 -13.21 14.68 22.52
C THR A 404 -12.91 13.19 22.49
N VAL A 405 -12.48 12.64 21.35
CA VAL A 405 -12.01 11.25 21.21
C VAL A 405 -10.75 11.04 22.05
N LEU A 406 -9.71 11.87 21.85
CA LEU A 406 -8.45 11.81 22.58
C LEU A 406 -8.63 11.85 24.10
N SER A 407 -9.63 12.58 24.61
CA SER A 407 -9.93 12.66 26.05
C SER A 407 -10.44 11.37 26.69
N LYS A 408 -10.85 10.38 25.87
CA LYS A 408 -11.49 9.13 26.32
C LYS A 408 -10.66 7.87 26.07
N LEU A 409 -9.64 7.96 25.22
CA LEU A 409 -8.87 6.80 24.73
C LEU A 409 -8.23 5.98 25.86
N CYS A 410 -8.52 4.68 25.81
CA CYS A 410 -8.13 3.67 26.78
C CYS A 410 -7.50 2.45 26.08
N GLU A 411 -7.35 1.35 26.83
CA GLU A 411 -6.72 0.11 26.36
C GLU A 411 -7.57 -0.65 25.33
N GLU A 412 -8.89 -0.52 25.38
CA GLU A 412 -9.83 -1.13 24.41
C GLU A 412 -9.73 -0.47 23.03
N ASP A 413 -9.35 0.82 22.95
CA ASP A 413 -9.19 1.57 21.70
C ASP A 413 -7.84 1.30 20.99
N ASN A 414 -6.92 0.58 21.64
CA ASN A 414 -5.56 0.42 21.13
C ASN A 414 -5.52 -0.42 19.83
N GLY A 415 -5.00 0.19 18.77
CA GLY A 415 -4.95 -0.43 17.45
C GLY A 415 -6.29 -0.46 16.73
N THR A 416 -7.20 0.48 17.02
CA THR A 416 -8.42 0.71 16.25
C THR A 416 -8.21 1.76 15.14
N PHE A 417 -9.22 1.90 14.29
CA PHE A 417 -9.36 3.01 13.35
C PHE A 417 -10.76 3.59 13.50
N VAL A 418 -10.83 4.88 13.78
CA VAL A 418 -12.07 5.61 14.09
C VAL A 418 -12.16 6.90 13.29
N ASP A 419 -13.34 7.49 13.21
CA ASP A 419 -13.49 8.88 12.79
C ASP A 419 -13.28 9.88 13.94
N TRP A 420 -13.34 11.17 13.62
CA TRP A 420 -13.30 12.31 14.53
C TRP A 420 -14.41 12.32 15.61
N LEU A 421 -15.41 11.44 15.54
CA LEU A 421 -16.44 11.24 16.58
C LEU A 421 -16.21 9.95 17.41
N GLY A 422 -15.16 9.18 17.11
CA GLY A 422 -14.84 7.93 17.78
C GLY A 422 -15.62 6.72 17.25
N ARG A 423 -16.29 6.85 16.10
CA ARG A 423 -17.03 5.73 15.49
C ARG A 423 -16.05 4.85 14.71
N PRO A 424 -16.07 3.51 14.87
CA PRO A 424 -15.19 2.62 14.13
C PRO A 424 -15.34 2.75 12.61
N ILE A 425 -14.23 2.68 11.89
CA ILE A 425 -14.17 2.59 10.43
C ILE A 425 -13.54 1.23 10.07
N PRO A 426 -14.15 0.43 9.18
CA PRO A 426 -13.54 -0.81 8.71
C PRO A 426 -12.25 -0.53 7.91
N TRP A 427 -11.33 -1.47 7.94
CA TRP A 427 -9.98 -1.33 7.36
C TRP A 427 -9.95 -1.32 5.83
#